data_AF-A0A6J3HH12-F1
#
_entry.id   AF-A0A6J3HH12-F1
#
_cell.length_a   1.000
_cell.length_b   1.000
_cell.length_c   1.000
_cell.angle_alpha   90.00
_cell.angle_beta   90.00
_cell.angle_gamma   90.00
#
_symmetry.space_group_name_H-M   'P 1'
#
loop_
_entity.id
_entity.type
_entity.pdbx_description
1 polymer ?
#
loop_
_entity_poly.entity_id
_entity_poly.type
_entity_poly.pdbx_seq_one_letter_code
_entity_poly.pdbx_strand_id
1 'polypeptide(L)'
;MAAASAMAEPSSKPTSEDDQSTQEPKEASSSTAQKQEKRGRRGSRSRHANRGRDSFQDSFVTYFPSALKQVHQGLSLSQEALSVMDSMIHDILDRIATEAGQLARYAKRVTITPRDIQIAVRLLLPGKMGKFAEFQGTSAVLRYTRSK
;
A
#
# COMPACT_ATOMS: atom_id res chain seq x y z
N MET A 1 13.69 -56.09 12.99
CA MET A 1 14.00 -55.16 14.08
C MET A 1 13.39 -53.82 13.68
N ALA A 2 12.14 -53.55 14.09
CA ALA A 2 11.76 -52.84 15.32
C ALA A 2 12.22 -51.36 15.27
N ALA A 3 11.41 -50.31 15.49
CA ALA A 3 10.12 -50.20 16.16
C ALA A 3 9.34 -48.93 15.70
N ALA A 4 8.05 -48.92 16.04
CA ALA A 4 7.07 -47.85 15.90
C ALA A 4 7.01 -46.90 17.13
N SER A 5 6.40 -45.71 16.95
CA SER A 5 5.60 -44.88 17.91
C SER A 5 5.72 -43.39 17.53
N ALA A 6 4.71 -42.57 17.26
CA ALA A 6 3.38 -42.28 17.85
C ALA A 6 3.38 -41.23 18.99
N MET A 7 2.54 -40.17 18.81
CA MET A 7 1.90 -39.28 19.81
C MET A 7 2.78 -38.18 20.48
N ALA A 8 2.34 -36.97 20.86
CA ALA A 8 1.04 -36.28 20.91
C ALA A 8 1.27 -34.75 21.19
N GLU A 9 0.31 -33.89 20.81
CA GLU A 9 0.08 -32.58 21.45
C GLU A 9 -0.46 -32.76 22.88
N PRO A 10 -0.37 -31.74 23.74
CA PRO A 10 -1.65 -31.18 24.22
C PRO A 10 -1.67 -29.66 24.44
N SER A 11 -2.83 -29.08 24.12
CA SER A 11 -3.39 -27.83 24.61
C SER A 11 -3.73 -27.88 26.10
N SER A 12 -3.56 -26.78 26.84
CA SER A 12 -4.35 -26.45 28.04
C SER A 12 -4.36 -24.94 28.36
N LYS A 13 -5.52 -24.30 28.18
CA LYS A 13 -6.09 -23.25 29.08
C LYS A 13 -6.69 -23.96 30.33
N PRO A 14 -7.30 -23.32 31.38
CA PRO A 14 -7.76 -21.93 31.59
C PRO A 14 -7.53 -21.37 33.04
N THR A 15 -8.01 -20.15 33.35
CA THR A 15 -8.60 -19.64 34.64
C THR A 15 -8.77 -18.11 34.55
N SER A 16 -10.00 -17.55 34.47
CA SER A 16 -10.95 -17.09 35.53
C SER A 16 -10.47 -15.79 36.22
N GLU A 17 -11.07 -14.62 35.98
CA GLU A 17 -12.34 -14.03 36.47
C GLU A 17 -12.11 -12.99 37.61
N ASP A 18 -12.88 -11.90 37.51
CA ASP A 18 -13.38 -10.97 38.54
C ASP A 18 -12.66 -9.68 39.01
N ASP A 19 -13.48 -8.61 38.90
CA ASP A 19 -13.89 -7.61 39.91
C ASP A 19 -13.44 -6.12 39.86
N GLN A 20 -14.41 -5.32 39.37
CA GLN A 20 -15.03 -4.09 39.88
C GLN A 20 -14.29 -2.98 40.67
N SER A 21 -14.81 -1.76 40.41
CA SER A 21 -14.97 -0.60 41.33
C SER A 21 -13.71 0.25 41.61
N THR A 22 -13.74 1.58 41.78
CA THR A 22 -14.76 2.65 41.76
C THR A 22 -14.02 3.98 42.06
N GLN A 23 -14.65 5.12 41.73
CA GLN A 23 -14.52 6.48 42.32
C GLN A 23 -13.59 7.56 41.72
N GLU A 24 -14.24 8.58 41.11
CA GLU A 24 -13.92 10.01 41.25
C GLU A 24 -14.13 10.50 42.71
N PRO A 25 -13.61 11.69 43.08
CA PRO A 25 -14.49 12.88 43.12
C PRO A 25 -13.83 14.24 42.77
N LYS A 26 -14.63 15.12 42.11
CA LYS A 26 -15.04 16.53 42.44
C LYS A 26 -14.02 17.48 43.12
N GLU A 27 -14.03 18.82 43.04
CA GLU A 27 -14.79 19.98 42.52
C GLU A 27 -13.86 21.17 42.94
N ALA A 28 -13.55 22.22 42.18
CA ALA A 28 -14.30 23.48 42.01
C ALA A 28 -13.31 24.68 42.08
N SER A 29 -13.46 25.58 41.09
CA SER A 29 -13.39 27.06 41.12
C SER A 29 -12.18 27.78 41.80
N SER A 30 -11.59 28.84 41.24
CA SER A 30 -12.27 30.04 40.77
C SER A 30 -11.31 31.06 40.12
N SER A 31 -11.85 31.74 39.09
CA SER A 31 -11.71 33.17 38.74
C SER A 31 -10.34 33.83 38.59
N THR A 32 -10.09 34.38 37.40
CA THR A 32 -10.03 35.85 37.22
C THR A 32 -10.15 36.23 35.74
N ALA A 33 -11.00 37.23 35.49
CA ALA A 33 -11.30 37.81 34.20
C ALA A 33 -10.21 38.78 33.74
N GLN A 34 -9.98 38.89 32.43
CA GLN A 34 -9.76 40.18 31.78
C GLN A 34 -10.14 40.15 30.31
N LYS A 35 -11.07 41.05 29.98
CA LYS A 35 -11.65 41.35 28.68
C LYS A 35 -10.79 42.41 27.98
N GLN A 36 -10.33 42.15 26.76
CA GLN A 36 -10.21 43.24 25.79
C GLN A 36 -10.30 42.73 24.35
N GLU A 37 -11.27 43.30 23.67
CA GLU A 37 -11.74 43.05 22.32
C GLU A 37 -10.99 43.97 21.36
N LYS A 38 -10.46 43.47 20.24
CA LYS A 38 -10.31 44.26 19.01
C LYS A 38 -10.26 43.36 17.77
N ARG A 39 -11.22 43.61 16.89
CA ARG A 39 -11.48 42.97 15.60
C ARG A 39 -10.25 43.03 14.68
N GLY A 40 -9.89 41.88 14.13
CA GLY A 40 -8.94 41.74 13.03
C GLY A 40 -9.39 40.63 12.09
N ARG A 41 -10.33 40.94 11.19
CA ARG A 41 -10.77 40.05 10.12
C ARG A 41 -9.68 40.05 9.04
N ARG A 42 -8.85 39.00 8.94
CA ARG A 42 -8.08 38.65 7.73
C ARG A 42 -7.38 37.30 7.89
N GLY A 43 -7.63 36.41 6.93
CA GLY A 43 -6.73 35.28 6.65
C GLY A 43 -7.23 33.92 7.11
N SER A 44 -8.31 33.42 6.51
CA SER A 44 -8.49 31.97 6.36
C SER A 44 -7.30 31.42 5.57
N ARG A 45 -6.30 30.86 6.26
CA ARG A 45 -5.24 30.02 5.67
C ARG A 45 -4.88 28.89 6.63
N SER A 46 -5.87 28.09 6.98
CA SER A 46 -5.63 26.75 7.50
C SER A 46 -6.77 25.87 7.01
N ARG A 47 -6.50 25.17 5.90
CA ARG A 47 -7.20 23.98 5.35
C ARG A 47 -6.88 23.82 3.87
N HIS A 48 -5.60 23.76 3.51
CA HIS A 48 -5.14 22.96 2.36
C HIS A 48 -4.03 22.03 2.86
N ALA A 49 -4.27 21.42 4.02
CA ALA A 49 -3.67 20.13 4.32
C ALA A 49 -4.37 19.11 3.40
N ASN A 50 -3.60 18.51 2.50
CA ASN A 50 -3.90 17.26 1.78
C ASN A 50 -5.34 17.07 1.28
N ARG A 51 -5.78 17.91 0.33
CA ARG A 51 -6.98 17.62 -0.46
C ARG A 51 -6.65 17.28 -1.91
N GLY A 52 -5.73 16.34 -2.08
CA GLY A 52 -5.32 15.90 -3.42
C GLY A 52 -4.60 14.56 -3.45
N ARG A 53 -4.74 13.74 -2.41
CA ARG A 53 -4.19 12.37 -2.41
C ARG A 53 -5.26 11.32 -2.11
N ASP A 54 -6.51 11.61 -2.47
CA ASP A 54 -7.66 10.73 -2.22
C ASP A 54 -8.43 10.36 -3.52
N SER A 55 -7.80 10.44 -4.69
CA SER A 55 -8.53 10.15 -5.94
C SER A 55 -7.66 9.66 -7.10
N PHE A 56 -6.65 8.83 -6.84
CA PHE A 56 -5.89 8.18 -7.92
C PHE A 56 -5.56 6.72 -7.66
N GLN A 57 -6.48 5.96 -7.08
CA GLN A 57 -6.31 4.52 -6.98
C GLN A 57 -7.61 3.87 -7.43
N ASP A 58 -7.78 3.81 -8.76
CA ASP A 58 -8.55 2.70 -9.32
C ASP A 58 -7.88 1.42 -8.82
N SER A 59 -8.61 0.67 -8.00
CA SER A 59 -8.12 -0.58 -7.43
C SER A 59 -7.90 -1.61 -8.53
N PHE A 60 -6.82 -2.39 -8.43
CA PHE A 60 -6.50 -3.45 -9.38
C PHE A 60 -7.26 -4.75 -9.11
N VAL A 61 -8.14 -4.78 -8.12
CA VAL A 61 -8.85 -5.98 -7.64
C VAL A 61 -9.57 -6.74 -8.76
N THR A 62 -10.15 -6.02 -9.73
CA THR A 62 -10.86 -6.62 -10.87
C THR A 62 -9.95 -7.49 -11.76
N TYR A 63 -8.65 -7.22 -11.81
CA TYR A 63 -7.71 -7.92 -12.68
C TYR A 63 -7.13 -9.20 -12.06
N PHE A 64 -7.06 -9.29 -10.73
CA PHE A 64 -6.42 -10.43 -10.05
C PHE A 64 -7.06 -11.79 -10.35
N PRO A 65 -8.40 -11.96 -10.32
CA PRO A 65 -9.02 -13.25 -10.64
C PRO A 65 -8.73 -13.69 -12.08
N SER A 66 -8.69 -12.73 -13.02
CA SER A 66 -8.39 -12.99 -14.43
C SER A 66 -6.93 -13.41 -14.63
N ALA A 67 -6.00 -12.79 -13.91
CA ALA A 67 -4.59 -13.18 -13.91
C ALA A 67 -4.37 -14.55 -13.24
N LEU A 68 -5.05 -14.83 -12.12
CA LEU A 68 -4.92 -16.12 -11.42
C LEU A 68 -5.39 -17.29 -12.30
N LYS A 69 -6.50 -17.12 -13.02
CA LYS A 69 -7.02 -18.14 -13.94
C LYS A 69 -6.04 -18.52 -15.06
N GLN A 70 -5.14 -17.61 -15.46
CA GLN A 70 -4.11 -17.91 -16.45
C GLN A 70 -3.04 -18.86 -15.91
N VAL A 71 -2.83 -18.89 -14.58
CA VAL A 71 -1.82 -19.71 -13.91
C VAL A 71 -2.44 -20.99 -13.33
N HIS A 72 -3.61 -20.89 -12.71
CA HIS A 72 -4.30 -22.02 -12.11
C HIS A 72 -5.82 -21.91 -12.24
N GLN A 73 -6.42 -22.86 -12.95
CA GLN A 73 -7.88 -22.97 -13.05
C GLN A 73 -8.40 -23.64 -11.76
N GLY A 74 -9.48 -23.11 -11.18
CA GLY A 74 -10.10 -23.68 -9.97
C GLY A 74 -9.64 -23.08 -8.62
N LEU A 75 -8.69 -22.15 -8.61
CA LEU A 75 -8.35 -21.35 -7.42
C LEU A 75 -9.04 -19.99 -7.42
N SER A 76 -9.29 -19.46 -6.23
CA SER A 76 -9.82 -18.10 -6.00
C SER A 76 -9.02 -17.40 -4.89
N LEU A 77 -9.10 -16.07 -4.87
CA LEU A 77 -8.45 -15.23 -3.85
C LEU A 77 -9.50 -14.76 -2.84
N SER A 78 -9.13 -14.73 -1.56
CA SER A 78 -9.95 -14.09 -0.52
C SER A 78 -9.91 -12.57 -0.64
N GLN A 79 -10.83 -11.86 0.02
CA GLN A 79 -10.86 -10.40 0.00
C GLN A 79 -9.62 -9.79 0.67
N GLU A 80 -9.12 -10.42 1.74
CA GLU A 80 -7.88 -10.01 2.39
C GLU A 80 -6.67 -10.19 1.46
N ALA A 81 -6.59 -11.31 0.74
CA ALA A 81 -5.53 -11.55 -0.22
C ALA A 81 -5.56 -10.50 -1.36
N LEU A 82 -6.76 -10.18 -1.86
CA LEU A 82 -6.94 -9.13 -2.88
C LEU A 82 -6.47 -7.77 -2.38
N SER A 83 -6.79 -7.39 -1.13
CA SER A 83 -6.34 -6.12 -0.53
C SER A 83 -4.82 -6.03 -0.37
N VAL A 84 -4.18 -7.12 0.09
CA VAL A 84 -2.72 -7.20 0.21
C VAL A 84 -2.06 -7.08 -1.17
N MET A 85 -2.58 -7.78 -2.18
CA MET A 85 -2.05 -7.71 -3.55
C MET A 85 -2.24 -6.34 -4.18
N ASP A 86 -3.38 -5.67 -3.96
CA ASP A 86 -3.63 -4.31 -4.46
C ASP A 86 -2.63 -3.33 -3.87
N SER A 87 -2.39 -3.40 -2.55
CA SER A 87 -1.39 -2.56 -1.88
C SER A 87 0.04 -2.84 -2.39
N MET A 88 0.37 -4.11 -2.63
CA MET A 88 1.67 -4.51 -3.17
C MET A 88 1.92 -3.92 -4.57
N ILE A 89 0.90 -3.89 -5.43
CA ILE A 89 1.02 -3.27 -6.76
C ILE A 89 1.30 -1.77 -6.63
N HIS A 90 0.55 -1.08 -5.76
CA HIS A 90 0.76 0.35 -5.55
C HIS A 90 2.17 0.65 -5.05
N ASP A 91 2.71 -0.12 -4.10
CA ASP A 91 4.10 0.06 -3.63
C ASP A 91 5.13 -0.12 -4.76
N ILE A 92 4.99 -1.17 -5.57
CA ILE A 92 5.91 -1.43 -6.68
C ILE A 92 5.81 -0.34 -7.76
N LEU A 93 4.60 0.10 -8.10
CA LEU A 93 4.38 1.16 -9.09
C LEU A 93 4.95 2.49 -8.62
N ASP A 94 4.74 2.88 -7.36
CA ASP A 94 5.29 4.10 -6.79
C ASP A 94 6.83 4.06 -6.80
N ARG A 95 7.42 2.92 -6.46
CA ARG A 95 8.88 2.74 -6.53
C ARG A 95 9.41 2.86 -7.96
N ILE A 96 8.77 2.23 -8.94
CA ILE A 96 9.17 2.32 -10.36
C ILE A 96 9.02 3.75 -10.88
N ALA A 97 7.90 4.41 -10.59
CA ALA A 97 7.63 5.77 -11.04
C ALA A 97 8.63 6.76 -10.43
N THR A 98 8.96 6.59 -9.15
CA THR A 98 9.94 7.42 -8.45
C THR A 98 11.31 7.28 -9.09
N GLU A 99 11.79 6.05 -9.31
CA GLU A 99 13.11 5.80 -9.88
C GLU A 99 13.18 6.26 -11.35
N ALA A 100 12.16 5.99 -12.16
CA ALA A 100 12.09 6.45 -13.55
C ALA A 100 12.05 7.97 -13.65
N GLY A 101 11.36 8.64 -12.72
CA GLY A 101 11.38 10.10 -12.60
C GLY A 101 12.75 10.66 -12.27
N GLN A 102 13.51 9.99 -11.38
CA GLN A 102 14.90 10.37 -11.09
C GLN A 102 15.81 10.19 -12.32
N LEU A 103 15.67 9.08 -13.04
CA LEU A 103 16.42 8.83 -14.28
C LEU A 103 16.16 9.89 -15.36
N ALA A 104 14.90 10.28 -15.55
CA ALA A 104 14.55 11.36 -16.47
C ALA A 104 15.21 12.69 -16.05
N ARG A 105 15.19 13.01 -14.75
CA ARG A 105 15.84 14.22 -14.20
C ARG A 105 17.36 14.19 -14.37
N TYR A 106 18.02 13.05 -14.14
CA TYR A 106 19.45 12.90 -14.39
C TYR A 106 19.80 13.13 -15.86
N ALA A 107 18.95 12.67 -16.77
CA ALA A 107 19.07 12.91 -18.19
C ALA A 107 18.63 14.33 -18.63
N LYS A 108 18.31 15.23 -17.68
CA LYS A 108 17.79 16.60 -17.92
C LYS A 108 16.54 16.64 -18.80
N ARG A 109 15.73 15.58 -18.74
CA ARG A 109 14.44 15.47 -19.44
C ARG A 109 13.29 15.64 -18.46
N VAL A 110 12.23 16.29 -18.91
CA VAL A 110 10.96 16.41 -18.16
C VAL A 110 10.00 15.26 -18.47
N THR A 111 10.24 14.54 -19.58
CA THR A 111 9.43 13.41 -20.02
C THR A 111 10.08 12.09 -19.62
N ILE A 112 9.32 11.24 -18.95
CA ILE A 112 9.69 9.84 -18.68
C ILE A 112 9.52 9.04 -19.97
N THR A 113 10.57 8.33 -20.38
CA THR A 113 10.61 7.50 -21.58
C THR A 113 10.48 6.02 -21.24
N PRO A 114 10.12 5.15 -22.20
CA PRO A 114 10.13 3.69 -21.99
C PRO A 114 11.49 3.18 -21.50
N ARG A 115 12.58 3.84 -21.91
CA ARG A 115 13.93 3.50 -21.45
C ARG A 115 14.13 3.79 -19.96
N ASP A 116 13.56 4.86 -19.44
CA ASP A 116 13.65 5.20 -18.01
C ASP A 116 12.91 4.15 -17.17
N ILE A 117 11.71 3.75 -17.60
CA ILE A 117 10.93 2.67 -16.96
C ILE A 117 11.72 1.35 -17.01
N GLN A 118 12.29 1.02 -18.16
CA GLN A 118 13.09 -0.20 -18.33
C GLN A 118 14.28 -0.24 -17.36
N ILE A 119 15.04 0.85 -17.27
CA ILE A 119 16.18 0.93 -16.35
C ILE A 119 15.70 0.88 -14.89
N ALA A 120 14.62 1.60 -14.53
CA ALA A 120 14.03 1.56 -13.19
C ALA A 120 13.63 0.12 -12.78
N VAL A 121 13.01 -0.63 -13.68
CA VAL A 121 12.64 -2.04 -13.45
C VAL A 121 13.88 -2.90 -13.19
N ARG A 122 14.99 -2.70 -13.92
CA ARG A 122 16.26 -3.42 -13.67
C ARG A 122 16.89 -3.08 -12.32
N LEU A 123 16.75 -1.85 -11.86
CA LEU A 123 17.29 -1.41 -10.57
C LEU A 123 16.47 -1.98 -9.40
N LEU A 124 15.15 -2.07 -9.56
CA LEU A 124 14.25 -2.48 -8.49
C LEU A 124 14.02 -3.99 -8.41
N LEU A 125 14.04 -4.71 -9.53
CA LEU A 125 13.76 -6.15 -9.59
C LEU A 125 15.04 -6.96 -9.86
N PRO A 126 15.57 -7.69 -8.87
CA PRO A 126 16.82 -8.42 -9.02
C PRO A 126 16.69 -9.69 -9.87
N GLY A 127 17.83 -10.12 -10.43
CA GLY A 127 18.01 -11.45 -10.99
C GLY A 127 17.10 -11.80 -12.17
N LYS A 128 16.46 -12.98 -12.10
CA LYS A 128 15.59 -13.49 -13.19
C LYS A 128 14.27 -12.73 -13.29
N MET A 129 13.78 -12.15 -12.18
CA MET A 129 12.51 -11.42 -12.14
C MET A 129 12.57 -10.15 -13.00
N GLY A 130 13.63 -9.36 -12.87
CA GLY A 130 13.82 -8.16 -13.69
C GLY A 130 13.82 -8.47 -15.19
N LYS A 131 14.55 -9.51 -15.61
CA LYS A 131 14.60 -9.94 -17.03
C LYS A 131 13.21 -10.33 -17.56
N PHE A 132 12.44 -11.06 -16.76
CA PHE A 132 11.08 -11.45 -17.15
C PHE A 132 10.15 -10.24 -17.23
N ALA A 133 10.22 -9.32 -16.26
CA ALA A 133 9.43 -8.09 -16.27
C ALA A 133 9.73 -7.23 -17.51
N GLU A 134 11.00 -7.08 -17.89
CA GLU A 134 11.38 -6.36 -19.11
C GLU A 134 10.85 -7.01 -20.38
N PHE A 135 10.94 -8.34 -20.47
CA PHE A 135 10.43 -9.10 -21.61
C PHE A 135 8.92 -8.95 -21.75
N GLN A 136 8.18 -9.03 -20.64
CA GLN A 136 6.73 -8.83 -20.61
C GLN A 136 6.35 -7.41 -20.98
N GLY A 137 7.04 -6.40 -20.43
CA GLY A 137 6.81 -5.01 -20.74
C GLY A 137 7.04 -4.70 -22.23
N THR A 138 8.14 -5.18 -22.80
CA THR A 138 8.45 -5.01 -24.22
C THR A 138 7.41 -5.69 -25.11
N SER A 139 7.01 -6.91 -24.76
CA SER A 139 5.98 -7.67 -25.48
C SER A 139 4.62 -6.95 -25.45
N ALA A 140 4.26 -6.34 -24.32
CA ALA A 140 3.03 -5.58 -24.20
C ALA A 140 3.03 -4.33 -25.09
N VAL A 141 4.14 -3.58 -25.12
CA VAL A 141 4.30 -2.41 -26.00
C VAL A 141 4.18 -2.81 -27.47
N LEU A 142 4.83 -3.91 -27.87
CA LEU A 142 4.75 -4.41 -29.24
C LEU A 142 3.32 -4.80 -29.64
N ARG A 143 2.56 -5.44 -28.74
CA ARG A 143 1.15 -5.76 -28.99
C ARG A 143 0.32 -4.49 -29.17
N TYR A 144 0.51 -3.50 -28.29
CA TYR A 144 -0.19 -2.23 -28.36
C TYR A 144 0.09 -1.48 -29.67
N THR A 145 1.35 -1.43 -30.11
CA THR A 145 1.72 -0.79 -31.37
C THR A 145 1.13 -1.51 -32.60
N ARG A 146 0.97 -2.84 -32.55
CA ARG A 146 0.39 -3.63 -33.64
C ARG A 146 -1.14 -3.54 -33.73
N SER A 147 -1.81 -3.32 -32.61
CA SER A 147 -3.28 -3.22 -32.55
C SER A 147 -3.81 -1.81 -32.83
N LYS A 148 -2.93 -0.85 -33.04
CA LYS A 148 -3.26 0.55 -33.33
C LYS A 148 -3.27 0.78 -34.83
#